data_AF-A0AAW6IC58-F1
#
_entry.id   AF-A0AAW6IC58-F1
#
_cell.length_a   1.000
_cell.length_b   1.000
_cell.length_c   1.000
_cell.angle_alpha   90.00
_cell.angle_beta   90.00
_cell.angle_gamma   90.00
#
_symmetry.space_group_name_H-M   'P 1'
#
loop_
_entity.id
_entity.type
_entity.pdbx_description
1 polymer ?
#
loop_
_entity_poly.entity_id
_entity_poly.type
_entity_poly.pdbx_seq_one_letter_code
_entity_poly.pdbx_strand_id
1 'polypeptide(L)' 'CMLLQISKRTLQRYRSVGALPYKTLGKKTYYSEEDVLTFLSNHIKDFKKEDIAFYKARIHNFFHK' A
#
# COMPACT_ATOMS: atom_id res chain seq x y z
N CYS A 1 6.28 -6.48 3.30
CA CYS A 1 6.25 -5.02 3.47
C CYS A 1 5.46 -4.69 4.71
N MET A 2 6.09 -4.12 5.73
CA MET A 2 5.40 -3.85 7.00
C MET A 2 4.15 -3.00 6.77
N LEU A 3 4.16 -2.07 5.81
CA LEU A 3 3.06 -1.14 5.57
C LEU A 3 1.73 -1.80 5.18
N LEU A 4 1.76 -2.92 4.47
CA LEU A 4 0.54 -3.55 3.92
C LEU A 4 0.28 -4.94 4.49
N GLN A 5 1.14 -5.41 5.42
CA GLN A 5 1.18 -6.80 5.92
C GLN A 5 1.21 -7.89 4.82
N ILE A 6 1.47 -7.51 3.56
CA ILE A 6 1.62 -8.45 2.45
C ILE A 6 3.07 -8.92 2.29
N SER A 7 3.20 -10.15 1.81
CA SER A 7 4.49 -10.72 1.43
C SER A 7 5.12 -9.91 0.28
N LYS A 8 6.46 -9.94 0.18
CA LYS A 8 7.17 -9.33 -0.97
C LYS A 8 6.69 -9.89 -2.31
N ARG A 9 6.32 -11.18 -2.35
CA ARG A 9 5.82 -11.88 -3.55
C ARG A 9 4.47 -11.33 -3.98
N THR A 10 3.55 -11.10 -3.04
CA THR A 10 2.23 -10.52 -3.35
C THR A 10 2.37 -9.10 -3.88
N LEU A 11 3.22 -8.27 -3.25
CA LEU A 11 3.48 -6.91 -3.73
C LEU A 11 4.16 -6.90 -5.11
N GLN A 12 5.03 -7.86 -5.39
CA GLN A 12 5.63 -8.02 -6.70
C GLN A 12 4.61 -8.43 -7.76
N ARG A 13 3.70 -9.35 -7.44
CA ARG A 13 2.57 -9.70 -8.30
C ARG A 13 1.73 -8.45 -8.62
N TYR A 14 1.36 -7.66 -7.63
CA TYR A 14 0.55 -6.45 -7.86
C TYR A 14 1.24 -5.40 -8.73
N ARG A 15 2.58 -5.31 -8.67
CA ARG A 15 3.37 -4.48 -9.59
C ARG A 15 3.40 -5.07 -11.01
N SER A 16 3.67 -6.36 -11.14
CA SER A 16 3.75 -7.03 -12.44
C SER A 16 2.41 -7.07 -13.18
N VAL A 17 1.30 -7.13 -12.44
CA VAL A 17 -0.07 -7.13 -12.99
C VAL A 17 -0.57 -5.71 -13.25
N GLY A 18 0.15 -4.66 -12.82
CA GLY A 18 -0.27 -3.27 -12.95
C GLY A 18 -1.42 -2.87 -12.02
N ALA A 19 -1.75 -3.72 -11.04
CA ALA A 19 -2.84 -3.46 -10.10
C ALA A 19 -2.49 -2.37 -9.07
N LEU A 20 -1.22 -2.25 -8.69
CA LEU A 20 -0.74 -1.22 -7.77
C LEU A 20 0.25 -0.30 -8.50
N PRO A 21 -0.15 0.95 -8.81
CA PRO A 21 0.73 1.96 -9.38
C PRO A 21 1.91 2.23 -8.44
N TYR A 22 3.11 2.38 -9.00
CA TYR A 22 4.30 2.69 -8.22
C TYR A 22 5.17 3.70 -8.95
N LYS A 23 5.92 4.46 -8.16
CA LYS A 23 6.93 5.40 -8.64
C LYS A 23 8.29 4.94 -8.17
N THR A 24 9.28 5.00 -9.05
CA THR A 24 10.67 4.72 -8.69
C THR A 24 11.41 6.03 -8.52
N LEU A 25 11.98 6.23 -7.33
CA LEU A 25 12.92 7.32 -7.10
C LEU A 25 14.25 6.68 -6.70
N GLY A 26 15.19 6.69 -7.66
CA GLY A 26 16.45 5.95 -7.56
C GLY A 26 16.24 4.44 -7.45
N LYS A 27 16.82 3.82 -6.41
CA LYS A 27 16.70 2.37 -6.12
C LYS A 27 15.52 2.03 -5.21
N LYS A 28 14.69 3.02 -4.82
CA LYS A 28 13.56 2.84 -3.93
C LYS A 28 12.24 2.97 -4.69
N THR A 29 11.32 2.06 -4.38
CA THR A 29 9.95 2.08 -4.91
C THR A 29 9.04 2.75 -3.90
N TYR A 30 8.31 3.75 -4.37
CA TYR A 30 7.36 4.54 -3.60
C TYR A 30 5.96 4.30 -4.15
N TYR A 31 4.99 4.40 -3.26
CA TYR A 31 3.57 4.29 -3.58
C TYR A 31 2.88 5.55 -3.08
N SER A 32 2.02 6.14 -3.90
CA SER A 32 1.21 7.27 -3.49
C SER A 32 0.14 6.79 -2.50
N GLU A 33 -0.23 7.62 -1.53
CA GLU A 33 -1.25 7.25 -0.55
C GLU A 33 -2.59 6.95 -1.24
N GLU A 34 -2.99 7.78 -2.20
CA GLU A 34 -4.24 7.64 -2.96
C GLU A 34 -4.29 6.33 -3.76
N ASP A 35 -3.18 5.99 -4.43
CA ASP A 35 -3.04 4.74 -5.19
C ASP A 35 -3.15 3.52 -4.28
N VAL A 36 -2.50 3.57 -3.10
CA VAL A 36 -2.55 2.49 -2.10
C VAL A 36 -3.96 2.34 -1.53
N LEU A 37 -4.62 3.44 -1.20
CA LEU A 37 -6.00 3.43 -0.69
C LEU A 37 -6.98 2.87 -1.73
N THR A 38 -6.87 3.31 -2.97
CA THR A 38 -7.70 2.85 -4.09
C THR A 38 -7.47 1.37 -4.35
N PHE A 39 -6.20 0.93 -4.35
CA PHE A 39 -5.85 -0.48 -4.47
C PHE A 39 -6.43 -1.32 -3.34
N LEU A 40 -6.29 -0.88 -2.09
CA LEU A 40 -6.84 -1.58 -0.93
C LEU A 40 -8.36 -1.71 -1.03
N SER A 41 -9.05 -0.64 -1.43
CA SER A 41 -10.51 -0.64 -1.60
C SER A 41 -10.99 -1.58 -2.72
N ASN A 42 -10.25 -1.66 -3.83
CA ASN A 42 -10.66 -2.48 -4.98
C ASN A 42 -10.28 -3.97 -4.85
N HIS A 43 -9.11 -4.26 -4.28
CA HIS A 43 -8.58 -5.62 -4.26
C HIS A 43 -8.86 -6.40 -2.99
N ILE A 44 -9.25 -5.73 -1.90
CA ILE A 44 -9.43 -6.39 -0.61
C ILE A 44 -10.86 -6.18 -0.10
N LYS A 45 -11.78 -7.02 -0.60
CA LYS A 45 -13.19 -7.04 -0.17
C LYS A 45 -13.36 -7.41 1.32
N ASP A 46 -12.34 -8.00 1.94
CA ASP A 46 -12.37 -8.51 3.33
C ASP A 46 -11.56 -7.69 4.34
N PHE A 47 -10.99 -6.55 3.96
CA PHE A 47 -10.30 -5.68 4.92
C PHE A 47 -11.33 -4.88 5.72
N LYS A 48 -11.32 -5.04 7.04
CA LYS A 48 -12.23 -4.30 7.91
C LYS A 48 -11.86 -2.82 7.87
N LYS A 49 -12.83 -1.91 7.95
CA LYS A 49 -12.59 -0.45 8.01
C LYS A 49 -11.59 -0.06 9.12
N GLU A 50 -11.54 -0.85 10.20
CA GLU A 50 -10.59 -0.74 11.30
C GLU A 50 -9.12 -0.90 10.85
N ASP A 51 -8.86 -1.82 9.93
CA ASP A 51 -7.53 -2.04 9.36
C ASP A 51 -7.10 -0.84 8.53
N ILE A 52 -8.00 -0.28 7.70
CA ILE A 52 -7.73 0.92 6.88
C ILE A 52 -7.41 2.13 7.76
N ALA A 53 -8.14 2.31 8.87
CA ALA A 53 -7.87 3.37 9.84
C ALA A 53 -6.50 3.20 10.52
N PHE A 54 -6.13 1.96 10.87
CA PHE A 54 -4.79 1.65 11.39
C PHE A 54 -3.68 1.95 10.38
N TYR A 55 -3.89 1.61 9.09
CA TYR A 55 -2.94 1.92 8.04
C TYR A 55 -2.81 3.43 7.80
N LYS A 56 -3.93 4.18 7.76
CA LYS A 56 -3.91 5.65 7.69
C LYS A 56 -3.17 6.26 8.88
N ALA A 57 -3.47 5.84 10.10
CA ALA A 57 -2.80 6.33 11.29
C ALA A 57 -1.30 6.06 11.24
N ARG A 58 -0.88 4.88 10.76
CA ARG A 58 0.54 4.52 10.68
C ARG A 58 1.27 5.21 9.54
N ILE A 59 0.61 5.44 8.40
CA ILE A 59 1.12 6.27 7.30
C ILE A 59 1.32 7.70 7.79
N HIS A 60 0.30 8.29 8.41
CA HIS A 60 0.34 9.65 8.94
C HIS A 60 1.47 9.83 9.97
N ASN A 61 1.61 8.92 10.94
CA ASN A 61 2.70 8.95 11.92
C ASN A 61 4.11 8.77 11.31
N PHE A 62 4.22 8.15 10.12
CA PHE A 62 5.51 7.98 9.44
C PHE A 62 5.93 9.23 8.67
N PHE A 63 4.98 10.02 8.16
CA PHE A 63 5.25 11.24 7.40
C PHE A 63 5.30 12.52 8.25
N HIS A 64 4.70 12.51 9.46
CA HIS A 64 4.63 13.68 10.36
C HIS A 64 5.63 13.62 11.55
N LYS A 65 6.76 12.94 11.38
CA LYS A 65 7.85 12.91 12.37
C LYS A 65 9.13 13.50 11.80
#